data_AF-A0A8B8NXT5-F1
#
_entry.id   AF-A0A8B8NXT5-F1
#
_cell.length_a   1.000
_cell.length_b   1.000
_cell.length_c   1.000
_cell.angle_alpha   90.00
_cell.angle_beta   90.00
_cell.angle_gamma   90.00
#
_symmetry.space_group_name_H-M   'P 1'
#
loop_
_entity.id
_entity.type
_entity.pdbx_description
1 polymer ?
#
loop_
_entity_poly.entity_id
_entity_poly.type
_entity_poly.pdbx_seq_one_letter_code
_entity_poly.pdbx_strand_id
1 'polypeptide(L)'
;MCVNIKSKSVVRAADSDNKGMSALRSDLHHVPREKPPFTLSDLKRAIPPHCFRHSLLRPMARRLAAWPSYFFLQGCLLIGVWVIAPECGHGAFSDHRLVNDAVGFLLHMALLVPYFSWKDSHCRHHANTSSLDRDEVFAPCPKEKVQWYYRWFNNPPARVFTIVAVLLADWPFYVSVNASGRLYDRFASHFNSFCEIFSDGERVHVLVSDLAVMVATYASPTTSRRKGYYG
;
A
#
# COMPACT_ATOMS: atom_id res chain seq x y z
N MET A 1 47.86 50.65 3.71
CA MET A 1 47.42 51.38 2.50
C MET A 1 46.36 50.52 1.81
N CYS A 2 45.09 50.68 2.17
CA CYS A 2 43.98 49.94 1.55
C CYS A 2 43.45 50.73 0.35
N VAL A 3 43.54 50.16 -0.85
CA VAL A 3 42.95 50.74 -2.04
C VAL A 3 41.49 50.34 -2.12
N ASN A 4 40.64 51.36 -2.17
CA ASN A 4 39.19 51.32 -2.17
C ASN A 4 38.70 51.24 -3.62
N ILE A 5 38.05 50.15 -4.03
CA ILE A 5 37.29 50.07 -5.28
C ILE A 5 35.82 49.87 -4.92
N LYS A 6 35.11 50.99 -4.71
CA LYS A 6 33.64 51.01 -4.63
C LYS A 6 33.07 50.70 -6.01
N SER A 7 32.66 49.45 -6.23
CA SER A 7 31.80 49.08 -7.35
C SER A 7 30.37 49.57 -7.09
N LYS A 8 29.95 50.61 -7.81
CA LYS A 8 28.59 51.19 -7.79
C LYS A 8 27.53 50.32 -8.51
N SER A 9 27.85 49.09 -8.94
CA SER A 9 26.94 48.28 -9.76
C SER A 9 26.00 47.35 -8.99
N VAL A 10 26.33 46.95 -7.75
CA VAL A 10 25.56 45.92 -7.03
C VAL A 10 24.33 46.48 -6.30
N VAL A 11 24.33 47.75 -5.91
CA VAL A 11 23.19 48.36 -5.18
C VAL A 11 22.00 48.70 -6.10
N ARG A 12 22.19 48.74 -7.42
CA ARG A 12 21.08 49.03 -8.36
C ARG A 12 20.21 47.81 -8.70
N ALA A 13 20.71 46.59 -8.51
CA ALA A 13 19.97 45.37 -8.83
C ALA A 13 18.97 44.96 -7.74
N ALA A 14 19.24 45.29 -6.47
CA ALA A 14 18.34 44.94 -5.36
C ALA A 14 17.15 45.92 -5.22
N ASP A 15 17.28 47.17 -5.68
CA ASP A 15 16.19 48.16 -5.63
C ASP A 15 15.20 48.02 -6.80
N SER A 16 15.60 47.39 -7.91
CA SER A 16 14.70 47.12 -9.05
C SER A 16 13.74 45.95 -8.79
N ASP A 17 14.20 44.91 -8.09
CA ASP A 17 13.37 43.72 -7.82
C ASP A 17 12.29 44.00 -6.76
N ASN A 18 12.60 44.83 -5.76
CA ASN A 18 11.64 45.17 -4.70
C ASN A 18 10.55 46.15 -5.18
N LYS A 19 10.90 47.08 -6.09
CA LYS A 19 9.92 47.93 -6.79
C LYS A 19 9.03 47.13 -7.75
N GLY A 20 9.60 46.13 -8.43
CA GLY A 20 8.84 45.24 -9.31
C GLY A 20 7.78 44.41 -8.57
N MET A 21 8.13 43.83 -7.41
CA MET A 21 7.20 43.05 -6.59
C MET A 21 6.15 43.91 -5.86
N SER A 22 6.50 45.14 -5.48
CA SER A 22 5.53 46.11 -4.93
C SER A 22 4.51 46.57 -5.97
N ALA A 23 4.95 46.83 -7.21
CA ALA A 23 4.09 47.25 -8.31
C ALA A 23 3.16 46.11 -8.77
N LEU A 24 3.65 44.87 -8.80
CA LEU A 24 2.83 43.70 -9.14
C LEU A 24 1.73 43.41 -8.11
N ARG A 25 1.93 43.84 -6.86
CA ARG A 25 0.96 43.64 -5.76
C ARG A 25 -0.09 44.75 -5.70
N SER A 26 0.21 45.95 -6.21
CA SER A 26 -0.75 47.05 -6.34
C SER A 26 -1.69 46.90 -7.56
N ASP A 27 -1.28 46.15 -8.58
CA ASP A 27 -2.08 45.90 -9.79
C ASP A 27 -3.04 44.70 -9.70
N LEU A 28 -3.04 43.98 -8.56
CA LEU A 28 -4.08 42.98 -8.26
C LEU A 28 -5.35 43.70 -7.79
N HIS A 29 -6.03 44.34 -8.75
CA HIS A 29 -7.36 44.88 -8.55
C HIS A 29 -8.28 43.79 -7.97
N HIS A 30 -8.91 44.10 -6.84
CA HIS A 30 -9.91 43.24 -6.21
C HIS A 30 -10.97 42.85 -7.25
N VAL A 31 -11.25 41.55 -7.37
CA VAL A 31 -12.34 41.06 -8.23
C VAL A 31 -13.64 41.77 -7.82
N PRO A 32 -14.32 42.48 -8.75
CA PRO A 32 -15.57 43.16 -8.44
C PRO A 32 -16.56 42.19 -7.80
N ARG A 33 -17.12 42.56 -6.64
CA ARG A 33 -18.11 41.74 -5.91
C ARG A 33 -19.54 41.97 -6.41
N GLU A 34 -19.71 42.86 -7.38
CA GLU A 34 -20.99 43.16 -7.99
C GLU A 34 -21.38 42.05 -8.96
N LYS A 35 -22.69 41.78 -9.02
CA LYS A 35 -23.21 40.74 -9.91
C LYS A 35 -22.96 41.19 -11.36
N PRO A 36 -22.31 40.37 -12.19
CA PRO A 36 -22.00 40.78 -13.55
C PRO A 36 -23.28 41.06 -14.36
N PRO A 37 -23.22 41.93 -15.38
CA PRO A 37 -24.36 42.32 -16.20
C PRO A 37 -24.81 41.24 -17.19
N PHE A 38 -24.32 40.01 -17.06
CA PHE A 38 -24.65 38.88 -17.93
C PHE A 38 -25.23 37.72 -17.12
N THR A 39 -26.05 36.91 -17.77
CA THR A 39 -26.64 35.70 -17.17
C THR A 39 -25.80 34.46 -17.47
N LEU A 40 -26.01 33.38 -16.71
CA LEU A 40 -25.39 32.07 -17.00
C LEU A 40 -25.76 31.54 -18.40
N SER A 41 -26.94 31.90 -18.91
CA SER A 41 -27.37 31.58 -20.27
C SER A 41 -26.54 32.30 -21.34
N ASP A 42 -26.14 33.55 -21.09
CA ASP A 42 -25.33 34.34 -22.03
C ASP A 42 -23.92 33.78 -22.13
N LEU A 43 -23.33 33.38 -20.99
CA LEU A 43 -22.06 32.65 -20.93
C LEU A 43 -22.11 31.32 -21.70
N LYS A 44 -23.15 30.51 -21.49
CA LYS A 44 -23.30 29.23 -22.20
C LYS A 44 -23.51 29.40 -23.71
N ARG A 45 -24.11 30.51 -24.14
CA ARG A 45 -24.31 30.83 -25.57
C ARG A 45 -23.03 31.35 -26.22
N ALA A 46 -22.17 32.06 -25.48
CA ALA A 46 -20.89 32.57 -25.97
C ALA A 46 -19.84 31.45 -26.17
N ILE A 47 -19.93 30.36 -25.41
CA ILE A 47 -19.01 29.23 -25.52
C ILE A 47 -19.52 28.24 -26.58
N PRO A 48 -18.71 27.89 -27.61
CA PRO A 48 -19.11 26.93 -28.63
C PRO A 48 -19.54 25.57 -28.03
N PRO A 49 -20.56 24.89 -28.59
CA PRO A 49 -21.11 23.65 -28.03
C PRO A 49 -20.09 22.48 -27.98
N HIS A 50 -19.00 22.55 -28.75
CA HIS A 50 -17.93 21.55 -28.69
C HIS A 50 -17.07 21.67 -27.42
N CYS A 51 -16.99 22.84 -26.78
CA CYS A 51 -16.27 23.02 -25.52
C CYS A 51 -16.97 22.33 -24.34
N PHE A 52 -18.29 22.09 -24.45
CA PHE A 52 -19.06 21.33 -23.47
C PHE A 52 -19.11 19.82 -23.76
N ARG A 53 -18.53 19.37 -24.88
CA ARG A 53 -18.39 17.93 -25.17
C ARG A 53 -17.20 17.36 -24.41
N HIS A 54 -17.46 16.92 -23.19
CA HIS A 54 -16.50 16.09 -22.47
C HIS A 54 -16.41 14.72 -23.15
N SER A 55 -15.26 14.39 -23.74
CA SER A 55 -14.99 13.00 -24.13
C SER A 55 -14.88 12.18 -22.84
N LEU A 56 -15.86 11.32 -22.54
CA LEU A 56 -15.79 10.44 -21.36
C LEU A 56 -14.77 9.32 -21.55
N LEU A 57 -14.57 8.86 -22.79
CA LEU A 57 -13.72 7.71 -23.13
C LEU A 57 -12.23 7.96 -22.89
N ARG A 58 -11.70 9.15 -23.22
CA ARG A 58 -10.26 9.47 -23.04
C ARG A 58 -9.82 9.52 -21.57
N PRO A 59 -10.50 10.25 -20.65
CA PRO A 59 -10.16 10.22 -19.23
C PRO A 59 -10.46 8.85 -18.61
N MET A 60 -11.50 8.14 -19.05
CA MET A 60 -11.78 6.76 -18.60
C MET A 60 -10.63 5.82 -18.98
N ALA A 61 -10.22 5.80 -20.24
CA ALA A 61 -9.12 4.96 -20.72
C ALA A 61 -7.80 5.28 -20.00
N ARG A 62 -7.48 6.57 -19.79
CA ARG A 62 -6.31 6.97 -18.98
C ARG A 62 -6.39 6.46 -17.55
N ARG A 63 -7.56 6.51 -16.91
CA ARG A 63 -7.76 5.97 -15.55
C ARG A 63 -7.62 4.45 -15.54
N LEU A 64 -8.21 3.76 -16.50
CA LEU A 64 -8.13 2.30 -16.63
C LEU A 64 -6.71 1.80 -16.92
N ALA A 65 -5.85 2.61 -17.52
CA ALA A 65 -4.43 2.30 -17.66
C ALA A 65 -3.62 2.71 -16.42
N ALA A 66 -3.77 3.96 -15.97
CA ALA A 66 -2.93 4.51 -14.91
C ALA A 66 -3.12 3.81 -13.56
N TRP A 67 -4.35 3.47 -13.18
CA TRP A 67 -4.63 2.84 -11.88
C TRP A 67 -4.00 1.44 -11.76
N PRO A 68 -4.24 0.48 -12.68
CA PRO A 68 -3.59 -0.82 -12.61
C PRO A 68 -2.07 -0.74 -12.72
N SER A 69 -1.53 0.14 -13.59
CA SER A 69 -0.08 0.34 -13.69
C SER A 69 0.50 0.86 -12.37
N TYR A 70 -0.17 1.81 -11.71
CA TYR A 70 0.22 2.30 -10.40
C TYR A 70 0.24 1.17 -9.37
N PHE A 71 -0.83 0.38 -9.24
CA PHE A 71 -0.88 -0.73 -8.29
C PHE A 71 0.15 -1.82 -8.59
N PHE A 72 0.40 -2.12 -9.86
CA PHE A 72 1.41 -3.08 -10.27
C PHE A 72 2.81 -2.62 -9.87
N LEU A 73 3.21 -1.39 -10.24
CA LEU A 73 4.51 -0.84 -9.89
C LEU A 73 4.68 -0.70 -8.37
N GLN A 74 3.63 -0.24 -7.68
CA GLN A 74 3.63 -0.18 -6.22
C GLN A 74 3.83 -1.57 -5.62
N GLY A 75 3.12 -2.60 -6.10
CA GLY A 75 3.28 -3.98 -5.66
C GLY A 75 4.70 -4.52 -5.89
N CYS A 76 5.29 -4.25 -7.06
CA CYS A 76 6.68 -4.63 -7.37
C CYS A 76 7.72 -3.96 -6.47
N LEU A 77 7.45 -2.77 -5.94
CA LEU A 77 8.34 -2.12 -4.97
C LEU A 77 8.09 -2.66 -3.55
N LEU A 78 6.82 -2.81 -3.17
CA LEU A 78 6.44 -3.29 -1.85
C LEU A 78 6.79 -4.76 -1.62
N ILE A 79 6.96 -5.58 -2.66
CA ILE A 79 7.47 -6.95 -2.49
C ILE A 79 8.90 -6.96 -1.94
N GLY A 80 9.72 -5.94 -2.24
CA GLY A 80 11.05 -5.81 -1.64
C GLY A 80 10.96 -5.58 -0.13
N VAL A 81 10.06 -4.69 0.29
CA VAL A 81 9.79 -4.42 1.72
C VAL A 81 9.17 -5.64 2.40
N TRP A 82 8.28 -6.34 1.69
CA TRP A 82 7.63 -7.56 2.14
C TRP A 82 8.62 -8.64 2.55
N VAL A 83 9.67 -8.84 1.74
CA VAL A 83 10.68 -9.89 1.94
C VAL A 83 11.64 -9.53 3.09
N ILE A 84 11.85 -8.27 3.43
CA ILE A 84 12.81 -7.93 4.52
C ILE A 84 12.31 -8.41 5.90
N ALA A 85 11.01 -8.32 6.16
CA ALA A 85 10.44 -8.74 7.44
C ALA A 85 10.55 -10.25 7.75
N PRO A 86 10.26 -11.21 6.84
CA PRO A 86 10.55 -12.63 7.09
C PRO A 86 12.03 -12.89 7.32
N GLU A 87 12.93 -12.21 6.61
CA GLU A 87 14.37 -12.34 6.83
C GLU A 87 14.77 -11.88 8.24
N CYS A 88 14.09 -10.86 8.77
CA CYS A 88 14.21 -10.50 10.19
C CYS A 88 13.69 -11.64 11.09
N GLY A 89 12.57 -12.27 10.73
CA GLY A 89 12.04 -13.45 11.42
C GLY A 89 13.01 -14.62 11.47
N HIS A 90 13.82 -14.81 10.42
CA HIS A 90 14.90 -15.82 10.36
C HIS A 90 16.17 -15.39 11.11
N GLY A 91 16.28 -14.11 11.47
CA GLY A 91 17.45 -13.55 12.13
C GLY A 91 18.59 -13.14 11.19
N ALA A 92 18.34 -13.04 9.88
CA ALA A 92 19.37 -12.74 8.89
C ALA A 92 19.72 -11.23 8.79
N PHE A 93 18.87 -10.35 9.32
CA PHE A 93 19.04 -8.90 9.19
C PHE A 93 20.05 -8.30 10.19
N SER A 94 20.15 -8.85 11.40
CA SER A 94 21.04 -8.38 12.48
C SER A 94 21.33 -9.50 13.48
N ASP A 95 22.47 -9.45 14.16
CA ASP A 95 22.82 -10.38 15.25
C ASP A 95 21.92 -10.24 16.49
N HIS A 96 21.17 -9.13 16.59
CA HIS A 96 20.28 -8.87 17.70
C HIS A 96 18.83 -9.19 17.37
N ARG A 97 18.27 -10.21 18.03
CA ARG A 97 16.88 -10.65 17.82
C ARG A 97 15.85 -9.55 18.06
N LEU A 98 16.08 -8.66 19.03
CA LEU A 98 15.18 -7.53 19.30
C LEU A 98 15.15 -6.52 18.16
N VAL A 99 16.29 -6.28 17.50
CA VAL A 99 16.36 -5.37 16.34
C VAL A 99 15.60 -5.97 15.18
N ASN A 100 15.81 -7.27 14.92
CA ASN A 100 15.07 -7.99 13.88
C ASN A 100 13.56 -7.94 14.13
N ASP A 101 13.13 -8.26 15.35
CA ASP A 101 11.71 -8.24 15.69
C ASP A 101 11.10 -6.84 15.60
N ALA A 102 11.82 -5.80 16.00
CA ALA A 102 11.35 -4.43 15.86
C ALA A 102 11.23 -4.01 14.37
N VAL A 103 12.25 -4.29 13.55
CA VAL A 103 12.25 -3.93 12.13
C VAL A 103 11.18 -4.71 11.38
N GLY A 104 11.14 -6.03 11.54
CA GLY A 104 10.14 -6.88 10.90
C GLY A 104 8.72 -6.48 11.30
N PHE A 105 8.47 -6.25 12.58
CA PHE A 105 7.18 -5.79 13.09
C PHE A 105 6.74 -4.46 12.48
N LEU A 106 7.62 -3.46 12.41
CA LEU A 106 7.28 -2.15 11.84
C LEU A 106 6.99 -2.22 10.34
N LEU A 107 7.79 -2.98 9.58
CA LEU A 107 7.59 -3.14 8.14
C LEU A 107 6.28 -3.87 7.83
N HIS A 108 6.00 -4.96 8.54
CA HIS A 108 4.77 -5.73 8.35
C HIS A 108 3.53 -5.04 8.89
N MET A 109 3.63 -4.28 9.99
CA MET A 109 2.57 -3.39 10.45
C MET A 109 2.19 -2.38 9.36
N ALA A 110 3.17 -1.77 8.69
CA ALA A 110 2.91 -0.82 7.60
C ALA A 110 2.24 -1.46 6.37
N LEU A 111 2.43 -2.77 6.18
CA LEU A 111 1.83 -3.57 5.10
C LEU A 111 0.53 -4.26 5.52
N LEU A 112 0.03 -4.02 6.74
CA LEU A 112 -1.16 -4.66 7.32
C LEU A 112 -1.03 -6.19 7.43
N VAL A 113 0.17 -6.64 7.79
CA VAL A 113 0.52 -8.04 7.99
C VAL A 113 0.71 -8.31 9.47
N PRO A 114 0.11 -9.38 10.02
CA PRO A 114 0.33 -9.73 11.42
C PRO A 114 1.70 -10.39 11.57
N TYR A 115 2.74 -9.57 11.82
CA TYR A 115 4.15 -9.98 11.78
C TYR A 115 4.47 -11.22 12.59
N PHE A 116 4.14 -11.24 13.89
CA PHE A 116 4.59 -12.33 14.75
C PHE A 116 3.80 -13.61 14.51
N SER A 117 2.48 -13.52 14.28
CA SER A 117 1.69 -14.71 13.96
C SER A 117 2.15 -15.34 12.64
N TRP A 118 2.48 -14.50 11.64
CA TRP A 118 3.08 -14.99 10.41
C TRP A 118 4.48 -15.56 10.63
N LYS A 119 5.37 -14.86 11.34
CA LYS A 119 6.72 -15.34 11.69
C LYS A 119 6.69 -16.73 12.31
N ASP A 120 5.85 -16.95 13.31
CA ASP A 120 5.78 -18.23 14.04
C ASP A 120 5.30 -19.36 13.10
N SER A 121 4.25 -19.13 12.31
CA SER A 121 3.76 -20.10 11.31
C SER A 121 4.76 -20.35 10.17
N HIS A 122 5.48 -19.32 9.73
CA HIS A 122 6.47 -19.38 8.67
C HIS A 122 7.73 -20.14 9.12
N CYS A 123 8.18 -19.95 10.35
CA CYS A 123 9.25 -20.76 10.94
C CYS A 123 8.86 -22.25 10.98
N ARG A 124 7.60 -22.57 11.30
CA ARG A 124 7.10 -23.96 11.27
C ARG A 124 7.00 -24.51 9.84
N HIS A 125 6.61 -23.71 8.86
CA HIS A 125 6.69 -24.08 7.44
C HIS A 125 8.14 -24.45 7.05
N HIS A 126 9.12 -23.62 7.40
CA HIS A 126 10.52 -23.90 7.11
C HIS A 126 11.04 -25.15 7.83
N ALA A 127 10.63 -25.38 9.07
CA ALA A 127 11.00 -26.57 9.83
C ALA A 127 10.39 -27.87 9.26
N ASN A 128 9.25 -27.77 8.57
CA ASN A 128 8.49 -28.92 8.07
C ASN A 128 8.28 -28.89 6.54
N THR A 129 9.11 -28.14 5.80
CA THR A 129 8.91 -27.95 4.36
C THR A 129 8.88 -29.30 3.65
N SER A 130 7.88 -29.51 2.79
CA SER A 130 7.65 -30.79 2.09
C SER A 130 7.21 -31.95 2.98
N SER A 131 6.84 -31.70 4.24
CA SER A 131 6.12 -32.68 5.05
C SER A 131 4.66 -32.73 4.63
N LEU A 132 4.16 -33.93 4.29
CA LEU A 132 2.74 -34.12 3.94
C LEU A 132 1.80 -33.76 5.10
N ASP A 133 2.25 -33.98 6.34
CA ASP A 133 1.40 -33.89 7.52
C ASP A 133 1.63 -32.62 8.35
N ARG A 134 2.84 -32.04 8.27
CA ARG A 134 3.28 -30.97 9.17
C ARG A 134 3.61 -29.65 8.48
N ASP A 135 3.58 -29.59 7.15
CA ASP A 135 3.76 -28.33 6.46
C ASP A 135 2.56 -27.40 6.76
N GLU A 136 2.86 -26.18 7.18
CA GLU A 136 1.87 -25.18 7.60
C GLU A 136 1.16 -24.54 6.40
N VAL A 137 1.79 -24.54 5.23
CA VAL A 137 1.25 -23.93 4.01
C VAL A 137 1.62 -24.76 2.79
N PHE A 138 0.69 -24.88 1.83
CA PHE A 138 0.85 -25.69 0.62
C PHE A 138 1.10 -27.19 0.86
N ALA A 139 0.64 -27.72 2.00
CA ALA A 139 0.61 -29.16 2.23
C ALA A 139 -0.18 -29.86 1.10
N PRO A 140 0.44 -30.77 0.34
CA PRO A 140 -0.23 -31.38 -0.80
C PRO A 140 -1.37 -32.27 -0.33
N CYS A 141 -2.50 -32.17 -1.02
CA CYS A 141 -3.68 -32.98 -0.72
C CYS A 141 -3.41 -34.45 -1.07
N PRO A 142 -3.63 -35.42 -0.14
CA PRO A 142 -3.57 -36.84 -0.46
C PRO A 142 -4.49 -37.17 -1.63
N LYS A 143 -4.06 -38.11 -2.50
CA LYS A 143 -4.76 -38.42 -3.75
C LYS A 143 -6.23 -38.79 -3.53
N GLU A 144 -6.54 -39.39 -2.39
CA GLU A 144 -7.86 -39.82 -1.96
C GLU A 144 -8.81 -38.63 -1.69
N LYS A 145 -8.26 -37.46 -1.32
CA LYS A 145 -8.99 -36.23 -1.01
C LYS A 145 -9.03 -35.23 -2.19
N VAL A 146 -8.31 -35.51 -3.27
CA VAL A 146 -8.30 -34.66 -4.46
C VAL A 146 -9.67 -34.69 -5.14
N GLN A 147 -10.28 -33.52 -5.23
CA GLN A 147 -11.60 -33.36 -5.82
C GLN A 147 -11.59 -33.54 -7.34
N TRP A 148 -12.71 -33.98 -7.91
CA TRP A 148 -12.85 -34.25 -9.36
C TRP A 148 -12.51 -33.05 -10.24
N TYR A 149 -12.74 -31.82 -9.75
CA TYR A 149 -12.53 -30.60 -10.53
C TYR A 149 -11.05 -30.29 -10.78
N TYR A 150 -10.12 -30.81 -9.97
CA TYR A 150 -8.67 -30.60 -10.14
C TYR A 150 -8.17 -31.05 -11.50
N ARG A 151 -8.86 -32.00 -12.14
CA ARG A 151 -8.57 -32.45 -13.51
C ARG A 151 -8.64 -31.31 -14.53
N TRP A 152 -9.53 -30.33 -14.33
CA TRP A 152 -9.66 -29.15 -15.19
C TRP A 152 -8.54 -28.14 -15.00
N PHE A 153 -7.81 -28.21 -13.88
CA PHE A 153 -6.67 -27.36 -13.58
C PHE A 153 -5.32 -27.97 -13.99
N ASN A 154 -5.32 -29.17 -14.56
CA ASN A 154 -4.10 -29.87 -14.98
C ASN A 154 -3.71 -29.61 -16.44
N ASN A 155 -3.73 -28.34 -16.87
CA ASN A 155 -3.29 -27.89 -18.20
C ASN A 155 -2.59 -26.52 -18.09
N PRO A 156 -1.72 -26.13 -19.06
CA PRO A 156 -0.92 -24.91 -18.93
C PRO A 156 -1.74 -23.63 -18.73
N PRO A 157 -2.82 -23.35 -19.49
CA PRO A 157 -3.64 -22.16 -19.25
C PRO A 157 -4.28 -22.12 -17.86
N ALA A 158 -4.82 -23.24 -17.40
CA ALA A 158 -5.42 -23.30 -16.07
C ALA A 158 -4.38 -23.17 -14.95
N ARG A 159 -3.15 -23.67 -15.14
CA ARG A 159 -2.03 -23.47 -14.21
C ARG A 159 -1.63 -22.00 -14.11
N VAL A 160 -1.55 -21.29 -15.24
CA VAL A 160 -1.30 -19.85 -15.26
C VAL A 160 -2.41 -19.11 -14.50
N PHE A 161 -3.66 -19.47 -14.76
CA PHE A 161 -4.79 -18.91 -14.02
C PHE A 161 -4.69 -19.19 -12.51
N THR A 162 -4.36 -20.41 -12.10
CA THR A 162 -4.15 -20.76 -10.68
C THR A 162 -3.02 -19.95 -10.06
N ILE A 163 -1.89 -19.78 -10.75
CA ILE A 163 -0.76 -18.96 -10.25
C ILE A 163 -1.21 -17.51 -10.05
N VAL A 164 -1.93 -16.93 -11.03
CA VAL A 164 -2.46 -15.57 -10.91
C VAL A 164 -3.44 -15.46 -9.75
N ALA A 165 -4.35 -16.43 -9.60
CA ALA A 165 -5.31 -16.45 -8.50
C ALA A 165 -4.62 -16.57 -7.13
N VAL A 166 -3.60 -17.42 -7.02
CA VAL A 166 -2.82 -17.59 -5.79
C VAL A 166 -2.06 -16.30 -5.46
N LEU A 167 -1.36 -15.71 -6.42
CA LEU A 167 -0.61 -14.47 -6.20
C LEU A 167 -1.49 -13.28 -5.79
N LEU A 168 -2.75 -13.24 -6.25
CA LEU A 168 -3.67 -12.14 -5.96
C LEU A 168 -4.48 -12.34 -4.68
N ALA A 169 -4.86 -13.58 -4.37
CA ALA A 169 -5.88 -13.85 -3.36
C ALA A 169 -5.42 -14.80 -2.25
N ASP A 170 -4.41 -15.63 -2.47
CA ASP A 170 -4.00 -16.64 -1.49
C ASP A 170 -3.60 -16.01 -0.18
N TRP A 171 -2.79 -14.95 -0.21
CA TRP A 171 -2.30 -14.31 0.99
C TRP A 171 -3.42 -13.85 1.94
N PRO A 172 -4.40 -13.00 1.53
CA PRO A 172 -5.52 -12.63 2.38
C PRO A 172 -6.34 -13.82 2.89
N PHE A 173 -6.59 -14.83 2.05
CA PHE A 173 -7.37 -16.00 2.44
C PHE A 173 -6.59 -16.93 3.38
N TYR A 174 -5.29 -17.06 3.22
CA TYR A 174 -4.42 -17.81 4.11
C TYR A 174 -4.43 -17.20 5.51
N VAL A 175 -4.15 -15.90 5.64
CA VAL A 175 -4.12 -15.29 6.98
C VAL A 175 -5.48 -15.20 7.65
N SER A 176 -6.55 -15.02 6.87
CA SER A 176 -7.88 -14.81 7.43
C SER A 176 -8.57 -16.13 7.80
N VAL A 177 -8.48 -17.13 6.92
CA VAL A 177 -9.26 -18.38 7.03
C VAL A 177 -8.42 -19.64 6.76
N ASN A 178 -7.10 -19.53 6.69
CA ASN A 178 -6.18 -20.65 6.49
C ASN A 178 -6.47 -21.48 5.23
N ALA A 179 -6.88 -20.82 4.14
CA ALA A 179 -7.37 -21.50 2.92
C ALA A 179 -6.33 -22.41 2.24
N SER A 180 -5.06 -21.99 2.21
CA SER A 180 -3.93 -22.75 1.65
C SER A 180 -3.07 -23.43 2.71
N GLY A 181 -3.50 -23.39 3.97
CA GLY A 181 -2.77 -23.93 5.09
C GLY A 181 -3.08 -25.38 5.41
N ARG A 182 -2.40 -25.89 6.42
CA ARG A 182 -2.70 -27.20 7.01
C ARG A 182 -4.14 -27.27 7.51
N LEU A 183 -4.78 -28.44 7.38
CA LEU A 183 -6.11 -28.67 7.95
C LEU A 183 -6.01 -28.83 9.47
N TYR A 184 -6.85 -28.09 10.20
CA TYR A 184 -7.02 -28.17 11.65
C TYR A 184 -8.45 -28.59 11.98
N ASP A 185 -8.67 -29.12 13.18
CA ASP A 185 -10.01 -29.56 13.61
C ASP A 185 -10.93 -28.35 13.88
N ARG A 186 -10.33 -27.23 14.28
CA ARG A 186 -11.01 -25.95 14.53
C ARG A 186 -10.67 -24.92 13.46
N PHE A 187 -11.49 -23.88 13.41
CA PHE A 187 -11.22 -22.72 12.56
C PHE A 187 -9.85 -22.11 12.89
N ALA A 188 -9.01 -22.02 11.86
CA ALA A 188 -7.64 -21.54 11.95
C ALA A 188 -7.52 -20.20 11.23
N SER A 189 -6.84 -19.25 11.88
CA SER A 189 -6.64 -17.89 11.38
C SER A 189 -5.45 -17.27 12.08
N HIS A 190 -4.63 -16.52 11.34
CA HIS A 190 -3.49 -15.79 11.88
C HIS A 190 -3.88 -14.61 12.76
N PHE A 191 -5.19 -14.27 12.80
CA PHE A 191 -5.79 -13.27 13.69
C PHE A 191 -6.55 -13.90 14.87
N ASN A 192 -6.44 -15.22 15.05
CA ASN A 192 -7.06 -15.93 16.17
C ASN A 192 -5.97 -16.51 17.07
N SER A 193 -5.69 -15.85 18.19
CA SER A 193 -4.69 -16.28 19.18
C SER A 193 -5.00 -17.65 19.82
N PHE A 194 -6.21 -18.18 19.68
CA PHE A 194 -6.64 -19.45 20.27
C PHE A 194 -6.76 -20.59 19.25
N CYS A 195 -6.35 -20.37 17.99
CA CYS A 195 -6.36 -21.44 17.01
C CYS A 195 -5.20 -22.42 17.18
N GLU A 196 -5.34 -23.60 16.59
CA GLU A 196 -4.38 -24.72 16.69
C GLU A 196 -3.05 -24.48 15.95
N ILE A 197 -2.93 -23.37 15.20
CA ILE A 197 -1.66 -22.93 14.62
C ILE A 197 -0.67 -22.55 15.73
N PHE A 198 -1.14 -21.98 16.85
CA PHE A 198 -0.27 -21.36 17.86
C PHE A 198 -0.28 -22.10 19.20
N SER A 199 0.89 -22.26 19.79
CA SER A 199 1.05 -22.76 21.16
C SER A 199 0.67 -21.69 22.19
N ASP A 200 0.46 -22.09 23.44
CA ASP A 200 0.04 -21.18 24.52
C ASP A 200 0.99 -20.00 24.74
N GLY A 201 2.30 -20.19 24.52
CA GLY A 201 3.31 -19.14 24.67
C GLY A 201 3.31 -18.11 23.53
N GLU A 202 2.82 -18.48 22.34
CA GLU A 202 2.81 -17.63 21.15
C GLU A 202 1.54 -16.77 21.06
N ARG A 203 0.53 -17.03 21.89
CA ARG A 203 -0.75 -16.31 21.84
C ARG A 203 -0.60 -14.81 22.04
N VAL A 204 0.33 -14.40 22.90
CA VAL A 204 0.64 -12.98 23.14
C VAL A 204 1.20 -12.33 21.87
N HIS A 205 2.03 -13.04 21.12
CA HIS A 205 2.59 -12.55 19.86
C HIS A 205 1.49 -12.28 18.81
N VAL A 206 0.50 -13.17 18.74
CA VAL A 206 -0.67 -13.00 17.86
C VAL A 206 -1.43 -11.73 18.25
N LEU A 207 -1.78 -11.58 19.53
CA LEU A 207 -2.50 -10.39 20.02
C LEU A 207 -1.76 -9.08 19.76
N VAL A 208 -0.43 -9.07 19.93
CA VAL A 208 0.42 -7.90 19.64
C VAL A 208 0.37 -7.55 18.14
N SER A 209 0.42 -8.56 17.28
CA SER A 209 0.35 -8.39 15.83
C SER A 209 -1.02 -7.85 15.40
N ASP A 210 -2.10 -8.40 15.95
CA ASP A 210 -3.47 -7.98 15.63
C ASP A 210 -3.72 -6.52 16.03
N LEU A 211 -3.28 -6.14 17.24
CA LEU A 211 -3.35 -4.76 17.70
C LEU A 211 -2.57 -3.82 16.78
N ALA A 212 -1.40 -4.25 16.28
CA ALA A 212 -0.60 -3.45 15.36
C ALA A 212 -1.32 -3.21 14.04
N VAL A 213 -1.92 -4.24 13.45
CA VAL A 213 -2.71 -4.14 12.21
C VAL A 213 -3.93 -3.23 12.42
N MET A 214 -4.61 -3.36 13.55
CA MET A 214 -5.70 -2.46 13.92
C MET A 214 -5.23 -1.01 14.00
N VAL A 215 -4.17 -0.73 14.77
CA VAL A 215 -3.61 0.62 14.93
C VAL A 215 -3.19 1.21 13.58
N ALA A 216 -2.50 0.43 12.74
CA ALA A 216 -2.08 0.88 11.41
C ALA A 216 -3.29 1.26 10.54
N THR A 217 -4.36 0.45 10.59
CA THR A 217 -5.61 0.71 9.85
C THR A 217 -6.32 1.97 10.35
N TYR A 218 -6.38 2.21 11.67
CA TYR A 218 -7.03 3.39 12.24
C TYR A 218 -6.20 4.68 12.15
N ALA A 219 -4.87 4.60 12.11
CA ALA A 219 -3.98 5.75 11.98
C ALA A 219 -4.00 6.38 10.58
N SER A 220 -4.33 5.61 9.55
CA SER A 220 -4.31 6.07 8.14
C SER A 220 -5.42 7.10 7.81
N PRO A 221 -6.70 6.90 8.19
CA PRO A 221 -7.77 7.88 7.94
C PRO A 221 -7.65 9.18 8.76
N THR A 222 -7.16 9.08 10.01
CA THR A 222 -7.05 10.22 10.92
C THR A 222 -5.98 11.22 10.47
N THR A 223 -4.90 10.73 9.87
CA THR A 223 -3.85 11.57 9.29
C THR A 223 -4.33 12.33 8.05
N SER A 224 -5.14 11.69 7.20
CA SER A 224 -5.71 12.33 6.00
C SER A 224 -6.72 13.43 6.33
N ARG A 225 -7.55 13.24 7.37
CA ARG A 225 -8.52 14.28 7.80
C ARG A 225 -7.85 15.50 8.42
N ARG A 226 -6.66 15.37 9.01
CA ARG A 226 -5.90 16.50 9.58
C ARG A 226 -5.21 17.37 8.52
N LYS A 227 -5.02 16.88 7.29
CA LYS A 227 -4.32 17.63 6.23
C LYS A 227 -5.23 18.47 5.31
N GLY A 228 -6.53 18.57 5.59
CA GLY A 228 -7.42 19.52 4.89
C GLY A 228 -7.56 19.32 3.38
N TYR A 229 -7.25 18.14 2.85
CA TYR A 229 -7.39 17.84 1.41
C TYR A 229 -8.79 17.35 1.04
N TYR A 230 -9.83 18.10 1.42
CA TYR A 230 -11.14 18.08 0.79
C TYR A 230 -11.81 19.43 1.06
N GLY A 231 -11.71 20.33 0.10
CA GLY A 231 -12.38 21.63 0.02
C GLY A 231 -12.49 22.03 -1.44
#